data_AF-H0ESD7-F1
#
_entry.id   AF-H0ESD7-F1
#
_cell.length_a   1.000
_cell.length_b   1.000
_cell.length_c   1.000
_cell.angle_alpha   90.00
_cell.angle_beta   90.00
_cell.angle_gamma   90.00
#
_symmetry.space_group_name_H-M   'P 1'
#
loop_
_entity.id
_entity.type
_entity.pdbx_description
1 polymer ?
#
loop_
_entity_poly.entity_id
_entity_poly.type
_entity_poly.pdbx_seq_one_letter_code
_entity_poly.pdbx_strand_id
1 'polypeptide(L)'
;MNPSNVVLQARRKGAFRANRGSLERYLATGLDIRWNSAVERVEKVANGGWVLHFEDGKTVENEKPTVMPCVVYSGKRQISREVFDASLAQNLAGNTLMEYSFGQTVLQFSVDEMNQDQVSVRWTFVRDAKKTDDPLFKPDRSFEAATETPPDS
;
A
#
# COMPACT_ATOMS: atom_id res chain seq x y z
N MET A 1 25.19 -20.40 21.00
CA MET A 1 24.05 -20.97 20.24
C MET A 1 23.22 -19.81 19.74
N ASN A 2 23.23 -19.57 18.43
CA ASN A 2 22.45 -18.51 17.80
C ASN A 2 21.14 -19.17 17.31
N PRO A 3 19.95 -18.78 17.78
CA PRO A 3 18.72 -19.37 17.27
C PRO A 3 18.53 -18.83 15.85
N SER A 4 18.79 -19.71 14.90
CA SER A 4 18.51 -19.56 13.48
C SER A 4 17.12 -18.94 13.31
N ASN A 5 17.08 -17.73 12.73
CA ASN A 5 15.87 -17.15 12.20
C ASN A 5 15.38 -18.03 11.04
N VAL A 6 14.56 -19.02 11.37
CA VAL A 6 13.86 -19.83 10.38
C VAL A 6 12.74 -18.95 9.82
N VAL A 7 13.05 -18.21 8.76
CA VAL A 7 12.03 -17.56 7.92
C VAL A 7 11.46 -18.63 7.00
N LEU A 8 10.35 -19.25 7.40
CA LEU A 8 9.55 -20.05 6.48
C LEU A 8 8.85 -19.08 5.53
N GLN A 9 9.49 -18.83 4.37
CA GLN A 9 8.80 -18.31 3.21
C GLN A 9 7.73 -19.33 2.84
N ALA A 10 6.45 -18.93 2.91
CA ALA A 10 5.39 -19.68 2.27
C ALA A 10 5.74 -19.79 0.79
N ARG A 11 6.25 -20.97 0.39
CA ARG A 11 6.59 -21.32 -0.99
C ARG A 11 5.30 -21.38 -1.82
N ARG A 12 4.80 -20.21 -2.23
CA ARG A 12 3.98 -20.07 -3.44
C ARG A 12 4.77 -19.23 -4.42
N LYS A 13 4.82 -19.68 -5.68
CA LYS A 13 5.40 -18.90 -6.78
C LYS A 13 4.63 -17.57 -6.84
N GLY A 14 5.28 -16.47 -6.46
CA GLY A 14 4.66 -15.13 -6.38
C GLY A 14 4.42 -14.56 -4.98
N ALA A 15 4.78 -15.27 -3.90
CA ALA A 15 4.70 -14.74 -2.53
C ALA A 15 6.09 -14.51 -1.93
N PHE A 16 6.31 -13.38 -1.26
CA PHE A 16 7.52 -13.10 -0.48
C PHE A 16 7.17 -12.34 0.81
N ARG A 17 8.05 -12.42 1.82
CA ARG A 17 7.89 -11.65 3.06
C ARG A 17 8.07 -10.15 2.76
N ALA A 18 6.98 -9.39 2.78
CA ALA A 18 7.02 -7.96 2.50
C ALA A 18 7.20 -7.11 3.78
N ASN A 19 8.41 -6.65 4.08
CA ASN A 19 8.60 -5.39 4.80
C ASN A 19 8.47 -4.20 3.82
N ARG A 20 8.37 -2.96 4.34
CA ARG A 20 8.25 -1.73 3.53
C ARG A 20 9.19 -1.74 2.31
N GLY A 21 10.47 -2.02 2.53
CA GLY A 21 11.46 -1.99 1.45
C GLY A 21 11.33 -3.13 0.42
N SER A 22 10.68 -4.23 0.78
CA SER A 22 10.39 -5.31 -0.16
C SER A 22 9.04 -5.13 -0.89
N LEU A 23 8.07 -4.44 -0.29
CA LEU A 23 6.87 -3.97 -0.99
C LEU A 23 7.21 -2.87 -2.01
N GLU A 24 8.04 -1.90 -1.61
CA GLU A 24 8.57 -0.86 -2.51
C GLU A 24 9.26 -1.50 -3.73
N ARG A 25 10.05 -2.56 -3.53
CA ARG A 25 10.68 -3.31 -4.63
C ARG A 25 9.68 -4.01 -5.56
N TYR A 26 8.61 -4.57 -5.01
CA TYR A 26 7.58 -5.19 -5.83
C TYR A 26 6.82 -4.15 -6.66
N LEU A 27 6.40 -3.04 -6.04
CA LEU A 27 5.76 -1.93 -6.74
C LEU A 27 6.67 -1.32 -7.80
N ALA A 28 7.98 -1.34 -7.59
CA ALA A 28 8.97 -0.89 -8.56
C ALA A 28 9.20 -1.86 -9.73
N THR A 29 8.63 -3.07 -9.71
CA THR A 29 8.90 -4.07 -10.74
C THR A 29 8.36 -3.61 -12.10
N GLY A 30 9.25 -3.46 -13.07
CA GLY A 30 8.89 -3.01 -14.41
C GLY A 30 8.73 -1.49 -14.55
N LEU A 31 9.05 -0.72 -13.51
CA LEU A 31 9.03 0.74 -13.54
C LEU A 31 10.46 1.31 -13.62
N ASP A 32 10.65 2.36 -14.42
CA ASP A 32 11.87 3.21 -14.34
C ASP A 32 11.66 4.27 -13.26
N ILE A 33 12.09 3.98 -12.03
CA ILE A 33 11.93 4.91 -10.90
C ILE A 33 13.16 5.80 -10.74
N ARG A 34 12.94 7.11 -10.76
CA ARG A 34 13.93 8.12 -10.44
C ARG A 34 13.67 8.71 -9.05
N TRP A 35 14.55 8.40 -8.11
CA TRP A 35 14.51 8.91 -6.74
C TRP A 35 15.18 10.28 -6.65
N ASN A 36 14.92 11.00 -5.56
CA ASN A 36 15.42 12.36 -5.31
C ASN A 36 15.02 13.37 -6.39
N SER A 37 13.84 13.18 -6.97
CA SER A 37 13.25 14.06 -7.97
C SER A 37 11.94 14.61 -7.42
N ALA A 38 12.03 15.50 -6.43
CA ALA A 38 10.89 16.23 -5.90
C ALA A 38 10.38 17.22 -6.96
N VAL A 39 9.09 17.13 -7.31
CA VAL A 39 8.46 18.06 -8.25
C VAL A 39 8.20 19.37 -7.53
N GLU A 40 8.84 20.44 -7.99
CA GLU A 40 8.67 21.81 -7.50
C GLU A 40 7.48 22.48 -8.17
N ARG A 41 7.34 22.30 -9.50
CA ARG A 41 6.33 23.01 -10.30
C ARG A 41 5.89 22.19 -11.50
N VAL A 42 4.60 22.24 -11.81
CA VAL A 42 4.02 21.63 -13.01
C VAL A 42 3.45 22.73 -13.88
N GLU A 43 3.90 22.82 -15.14
CA GLU A 43 3.47 23.82 -16.10
C GLU A 43 2.77 23.15 -17.29
N LYS A 44 1.65 23.72 -17.73
CA LYS A 44 0.97 23.30 -18.95
C LYS A 44 1.44 24.18 -20.11
N VAL A 45 2.04 23.59 -21.14
CA VAL A 45 2.55 24.31 -22.31
C VAL A 45 1.47 24.46 -23.38
N ALA A 46 1.59 25.51 -24.21
CA ALA A 46 0.57 25.92 -25.19
C ALA A 46 0.22 24.84 -26.24
N ASN A 47 1.12 23.88 -26.47
CA ASN A 47 0.92 22.72 -27.35
C ASN A 47 0.09 21.58 -26.70
N GLY A 48 -0.37 21.75 -25.46
CA GLY A 48 -1.12 20.74 -24.71
C GLY A 48 -0.25 19.75 -23.91
N GLY A 49 1.08 19.87 -23.98
CA GLY A 49 2.02 19.11 -23.16
C GLY A 49 2.11 19.63 -21.73
N TRP A 50 2.90 18.93 -20.92
CA TRP A 50 3.21 19.30 -19.55
C TRP A 50 4.73 19.36 -19.36
N VAL A 51 5.18 20.28 -18.51
CA VAL A 51 6.57 20.36 -18.06
C VAL A 51 6.59 20.21 -16.55
N LEU A 52 7.28 19.19 -16.06
CA LEU A 52 7.57 19.01 -14.64
C LEU A 52 8.93 19.64 -14.35
N HIS A 53 8.97 20.59 -13.42
CA HIS A 53 10.19 21.17 -12.87
C HIS A 53 10.49 20.50 -11.53
N PHE A 54 11.71 20.06 -11.35
CA PHE A 54 12.17 19.38 -10.14
C PHE A 54 13.08 20.30 -9.33
N GLU A 55 13.13 20.10 -8.01
CA GLU A 55 13.98 20.88 -7.09
C GLU A 55 15.48 20.80 -7.43
N ASP A 56 15.92 19.75 -8.12
CA ASP A 56 17.30 19.58 -8.59
C ASP A 56 17.61 20.37 -9.88
N GLY A 57 16.66 21.19 -10.36
CA GLY A 57 16.75 22.00 -11.56
C GLY A 57 16.49 21.23 -12.86
N LYS A 58 16.23 19.92 -12.82
CA LYS A 58 15.86 19.15 -14.02
C LYS A 58 14.44 19.46 -14.46
N THR A 59 14.19 19.21 -15.74
CA THR A 59 12.86 19.30 -16.34
C THR A 59 12.52 18.04 -17.13
N VAL A 60 11.24 17.66 -17.10
CA VAL A 60 10.69 16.60 -17.96
C VAL A 60 9.54 17.20 -18.76
N GLU A 61 9.63 17.13 -20.09
CA GLU A 61 8.66 17.69 -21.02
C GLU A 61 7.74 16.63 -21.62
N ASN A 62 6.53 17.04 -22.01
CA ASN A 62 5.53 16.27 -22.76
C ASN A 62 4.98 15.01 -22.06
N GLU A 63 5.19 14.85 -20.76
CA GLU A 63 4.61 13.75 -19.98
C GLU A 63 3.41 14.24 -19.17
N LYS A 64 2.21 13.76 -19.47
CA LYS A 64 1.02 14.07 -18.67
C LYS A 64 1.08 13.27 -17.37
N PRO A 65 1.20 13.91 -16.18
CA PRO A 65 1.10 13.18 -14.93
C PRO A 65 -0.31 12.57 -14.83
N THR A 66 -0.36 11.24 -14.70
CA THR A 66 -1.60 10.51 -14.47
C THR A 66 -1.64 10.04 -13.02
N VAL A 67 -2.71 10.39 -12.32
CA VAL A 67 -2.99 9.80 -11.01
C VAL A 67 -3.37 8.34 -11.22
N MET A 68 -2.64 7.43 -10.57
CA MET A 68 -2.95 6.01 -10.64
C MET A 68 -4.33 5.75 -10.04
N PRO A 69 -5.24 5.07 -10.76
CA PRO A 69 -6.60 4.82 -10.29
C PRO A 69 -6.60 3.69 -9.27
N CYS A 70 -5.99 3.89 -8.11
CA CYS A 70 -5.94 2.92 -7.02
C CYS A 70 -6.58 3.48 -5.75
N VAL A 71 -7.17 2.60 -4.96
CA VAL A 71 -7.70 2.92 -3.63
C VAL A 71 -6.93 2.11 -2.59
N VAL A 72 -6.50 2.78 -1.52
CA VAL A 72 -5.76 2.20 -0.41
C VAL A 72 -6.54 2.37 0.88
N TYR A 73 -6.78 1.26 1.58
CA TYR A 73 -7.38 1.22 2.90
C TYR A 73 -6.36 0.67 3.87
N SER A 74 -5.93 1.48 4.83
CA SER A 74 -5.03 1.03 5.86
C SER A 74 -5.61 1.29 7.23
N GLY A 75 -5.35 0.38 8.16
CA GLY A 75 -5.80 0.56 9.53
C GLY A 75 -4.94 -0.17 10.51
N LYS A 76 -5.12 0.20 11.78
CA LYS A 76 -4.58 -0.47 12.95
C LYS A 76 -5.71 -0.71 13.92
N ARG A 77 -5.68 -1.85 14.60
CA ARG A 77 -6.67 -2.18 15.62
C ARG A 77 -6.05 -3.05 16.69
N GLN A 78 -6.47 -2.83 17.93
CA GLN A 78 -6.27 -3.81 18.99
C GLN A 78 -7.53 -4.66 19.12
N ILE A 79 -7.33 -5.97 19.15
CA ILE A 79 -8.37 -6.99 19.28
C ILE A 79 -8.01 -7.88 20.47
N SER A 80 -9.02 -8.41 21.16
CA SER A 80 -8.75 -9.34 22.26
C SER A 80 -8.08 -10.61 21.73
N ARG A 81 -7.30 -11.25 22.59
CA ARG A 81 -6.58 -12.49 22.26
C ARG A 81 -7.56 -13.59 21.85
N GLU A 82 -8.67 -13.72 22.55
CA GLU A 82 -9.73 -14.68 22.27
C GLU A 82 -10.31 -14.53 20.86
N VAL A 83 -10.65 -13.29 20.45
CA VAL A 83 -11.20 -13.01 19.11
C VAL A 83 -10.16 -13.31 18.03
N PHE A 84 -8.90 -12.93 18.27
CA PHE A 84 -7.81 -13.21 17.34
C PHE A 84 -7.63 -14.72 17.13
N ASP A 85 -7.54 -15.49 18.22
CA ASP A 85 -7.32 -16.94 18.16
C ASP A 85 -8.48 -17.68 17.47
N ALA A 86 -9.71 -17.25 17.73
CA ALA A 86 -10.91 -17.88 17.16
C ALA A 86 -11.11 -17.57 15.66
N SER A 87 -10.67 -16.42 15.15
CA SER A 87 -11.05 -15.94 13.81
C SER A 87 -9.88 -15.70 12.85
N LEU A 88 -8.72 -15.28 13.33
CA LEU A 88 -7.62 -14.79 12.50
C LEU A 88 -6.37 -15.67 12.58
N ALA A 89 -6.10 -16.27 13.73
CA ALA A 89 -4.89 -17.07 13.95
C ALA A 89 -4.78 -18.25 12.97
N GLN A 90 -5.90 -18.90 12.67
CA GLN A 90 -5.92 -20.03 11.72
C GLN A 90 -5.52 -19.60 10.31
N ASN A 91 -5.98 -18.43 9.86
CA ASN A 91 -5.66 -17.90 8.53
C ASN A 91 -4.18 -17.50 8.42
N LEU A 92 -3.56 -17.13 9.53
CA LEU A 92 -2.14 -16.80 9.59
C LEU A 92 -1.23 -18.04 9.57
N ALA A 93 -1.77 -19.24 9.81
CA ALA A 93 -1.02 -20.51 9.82
C ALA A 93 0.27 -20.45 10.67
N GLY A 94 0.20 -19.78 11.83
CA GLY A 94 1.34 -19.58 12.74
C GLY A 94 2.29 -18.43 12.37
N ASN A 95 1.99 -17.66 11.31
CA ASN A 95 2.78 -16.49 10.92
C ASN A 95 2.24 -15.21 11.58
N THR A 96 3.03 -14.14 11.53
CA THR A 96 2.60 -12.79 11.95
C THR A 96 2.24 -11.89 10.77
N LEU A 97 2.37 -12.39 9.54
CA LEU A 97 2.06 -11.67 8.32
C LEU A 97 1.28 -12.59 7.39
N MET A 98 0.19 -12.09 6.86
CA MET A 98 -0.57 -12.68 5.78
C MET A 98 -0.64 -11.66 4.65
N GLU A 99 -0.38 -12.12 3.44
CA GLU A 99 -0.62 -11.33 2.25
C GLU A 99 -1.43 -12.17 1.25
N TYR A 100 -2.44 -11.53 0.67
CA TYR A 100 -3.30 -12.12 -0.34
C TYR A 100 -3.33 -11.21 -1.55
N SER A 101 -2.84 -11.70 -2.69
CA SER A 101 -2.91 -11.01 -3.96
C SER A 101 -3.85 -11.75 -4.91
N PHE A 102 -4.69 -10.98 -5.60
CA PHE A 102 -5.58 -11.48 -6.64
C PHE A 102 -5.72 -10.43 -7.73
N GLY A 103 -5.13 -10.69 -8.90
CA GLY A 103 -5.02 -9.67 -9.95
C GLY A 103 -4.21 -8.46 -9.46
N GLN A 104 -4.78 -7.25 -9.60
CA GLN A 104 -4.23 -5.98 -9.11
C GLN A 104 -4.64 -5.65 -7.65
N THR A 105 -5.37 -6.55 -6.99
CA THR A 105 -5.78 -6.37 -5.59
C THR A 105 -4.79 -7.03 -4.65
N VAL A 106 -4.42 -6.32 -3.58
CA VAL A 106 -3.51 -6.80 -2.54
C VAL A 106 -4.11 -6.53 -1.17
N LEU A 107 -4.19 -7.55 -0.32
CA LEU A 107 -4.42 -7.43 1.11
C LEU A 107 -3.14 -7.82 1.83
N GLN A 108 -2.62 -6.93 2.66
CA GLN A 108 -1.58 -7.23 3.63
C GLN A 108 -2.19 -7.09 5.03
N PHE A 109 -1.97 -8.09 5.88
CA PHE A 109 -2.41 -8.13 7.26
C PHE A 109 -1.24 -8.57 8.15
N SER A 110 -0.90 -7.80 9.18
CA SER A 110 0.17 -8.10 10.11
C SER A 110 -0.28 -8.05 11.56
N VAL A 111 0.34 -8.90 12.38
CA VAL A 111 0.36 -8.79 13.83
C VAL A 111 1.61 -8.00 14.20
N ASP A 112 1.41 -6.83 14.78
CA ASP A 112 2.48 -5.93 15.20
C ASP A 112 2.96 -6.30 16.63
N GLU A 113 2.02 -6.59 17.53
CA GLU A 113 2.29 -6.97 18.92
C GLU A 113 1.24 -7.97 19.42
N MET A 114 1.64 -8.92 20.25
CA MET A 114 0.75 -9.92 20.84
C MET A 114 1.14 -10.16 22.29
N ASN A 115 0.18 -10.02 23.19
CA ASN A 115 0.31 -10.40 24.60
C ASN A 115 -0.78 -11.41 24.98
N GLN A 116 -0.96 -11.64 26.29
CA GLN A 116 -1.91 -12.63 26.79
C GLN A 116 -3.37 -12.20 26.60
N ASP A 117 -3.64 -10.90 26.57
CA ASP A 117 -5.01 -10.35 26.57
C ASP A 117 -5.40 -9.73 25.23
N GLN A 118 -4.42 -9.22 24.48
CA GLN A 118 -4.63 -8.41 23.28
C GLN A 118 -3.61 -8.68 22.18
N VAL A 119 -4.05 -8.42 20.96
CA VAL A 119 -3.26 -8.49 19.73
C VAL A 119 -3.44 -7.18 18.98
N SER A 120 -2.32 -6.51 18.70
CA SER A 120 -2.27 -5.33 17.85
C SER A 120 -2.04 -5.78 16.42
N VAL A 121 -2.96 -5.41 15.53
CA VAL A 121 -2.92 -5.78 14.11
C VAL A 121 -2.94 -4.54 13.23
N ARG A 122 -2.35 -4.67 12.06
CA ARG A 122 -2.34 -3.68 10.99
C ARG A 122 -2.75 -4.32 9.69
N TRP A 123 -3.48 -3.59 8.86
CA TRP A 123 -3.77 -4.05 7.52
C TRP A 123 -3.58 -2.93 6.50
N THR A 124 -3.35 -3.33 5.26
CA THR A 124 -3.35 -2.48 4.08
C THR A 124 -4.02 -3.27 2.96
N PHE A 125 -5.13 -2.75 2.46
CA PHE A 125 -5.85 -3.29 1.33
C PHE A 125 -5.75 -2.31 0.18
N VAL A 126 -5.25 -2.77 -0.96
CA VAL A 126 -5.06 -1.99 -2.19
C VAL A 126 -5.87 -2.66 -3.28
N ARG A 127 -6.57 -1.85 -4.07
CA ARG A 127 -7.27 -2.31 -5.28
C ARG A 127 -7.29 -1.20 -6.32
N ASP A 128 -7.53 -1.56 -7.56
CA ASP A 128 -7.91 -0.60 -8.59
C ASP A 128 -9.23 0.09 -8.22
N ALA A 129 -9.37 1.34 -8.64
CA ALA A 129 -10.62 2.09 -8.58
C ALA A 129 -11.69 1.42 -9.45
N LYS A 130 -12.90 1.30 -8.94
CA LYS A 130 -14.05 0.70 -9.61
C LYS A 130 -14.66 1.72 -10.57
N LYS A 131 -14.48 1.54 -11.88
CA LYS A 131 -15.09 2.41 -12.92
C LYS A 131 -14.79 3.90 -12.65
N THR A 132 -15.47 4.82 -13.33
CA THR A 132 -15.25 6.28 -13.21
C THR A 132 -15.85 6.93 -11.96
N ASP A 133 -16.75 6.25 -11.23
CA ASP A 133 -17.49 6.81 -10.08
C ASP A 133 -17.27 5.97 -8.81
N ASP A 134 -16.02 5.60 -8.54
CA ASP A 134 -15.69 4.91 -7.30
C ASP A 134 -15.74 5.92 -6.15
N PRO A 135 -16.66 5.78 -5.18
CA PRO A 135 -16.79 6.72 -4.07
C PRO A 135 -15.55 6.77 -3.17
N LEU A 136 -14.62 5.83 -3.34
CA LEU A 136 -13.41 5.69 -2.54
C LEU A 136 -12.16 6.12 -3.32
N PHE A 137 -12.29 6.38 -4.63
CA PHE A 137 -11.24 7.01 -5.44
C PHE A 137 -11.48 8.52 -5.52
N LYS A 138 -10.94 9.24 -4.53
CA LYS A 138 -11.03 10.71 -4.47
C LYS A 138 -9.63 11.33 -4.61
N PRO A 139 -9.04 11.35 -5.82
CA PRO A 139 -7.67 11.83 -6.04
C PRO A 139 -7.50 13.31 -5.72
N ASP A 140 -8.57 14.10 -5.86
CA ASP A 140 -8.58 15.55 -5.61
C ASP A 140 -9.07 15.91 -4.20
N ARG A 141 -9.17 14.94 -3.28
CA ARG A 141 -9.60 15.17 -1.91
C ARG A 141 -8.61 16.08 -1.18
N SER A 142 -9.12 17.12 -0.50
CA SER A 142 -8.29 17.98 0.35
C SER A 142 -7.76 17.22 1.57
N PHE A 143 -6.66 17.70 2.15
CA PHE A 143 -6.09 17.11 3.37
C PHE A 143 -7.10 17.07 4.53
N GLU A 144 -7.88 18.14 4.72
CA GLU A 144 -8.91 18.22 5.76
C GLU A 144 -10.01 17.17 5.57
N ALA A 145 -10.44 16.97 4.32
CA ALA A 145 -11.44 15.96 3.94
C ALA A 145 -10.90 14.52 4.00
N ALA A 146 -9.60 14.31 4.24
CA ALA A 146 -9.00 12.98 4.41
C ALA A 146 -9.37 12.30 5.74
N THR A 147 -9.90 13.06 6.70
CA THR A 147 -10.38 12.54 7.98
C THR A 147 -11.80 11.97 7.91
N GLU A 148 -12.55 12.28 6.85
CA GLU A 148 -13.91 11.80 6.68
C GLU A 148 -13.94 10.36 6.16
N THR A 149 -14.49 9.46 6.99
CA THR A 149 -14.87 8.11 6.58
C THR A 149 -15.95 8.21 5.49
N PRO A 150 -15.72 7.68 4.29
CA PRO A 150 -16.75 7.65 3.25
C PRO A 150 -18.00 6.88 3.72
N PRO A 151 -19.20 7.26 3.26
CA PRO A 151 -20.42 6.53 3.58
C PRO A 151 -20.34 5.08 3.06
N ASP A 152 -21.03 4.17 3.74
CA ASP A 152 -21.13 2.77 3.32
C ASP A 152 -21.71 2.69 1.89
N SER A 153 -21.08 1.86 1.05
CA SER A 153 -21.44 1.65 -0.37
C SER A 153 -22.43 0.51 -0.56
#